data_AF-A0A4Q9HPP5-F1
#
_entry.id   AF-A0A4Q9HPP5-F1
#
_cell.length_a   1.000
_cell.length_b   1.000
_cell.length_c   1.000
_cell.angle_alpha   90.00
_cell.angle_beta   90.00
_cell.angle_gamma   90.00
#
_symmetry.space_group_name_H-M   'P 1'
#
loop_
_entity.id
_entity.type
_entity.pdbx_description
1 polymer ?
#
loop_
_entity_poly.entity_id
_entity_poly.type
_entity_poly.pdbx_seq_one_letter_code
_entity_poly.pdbx_strand_id
1 'polypeptide(L)'
;MALEQNLILLCLICHKIVDSEEGAYPVELLKKWKSSHEARISTAFGACSFDRREEARSALQSFLRSNRVTFETFGPHSETAWNPLSDAVEIWRVRVREVIIPNNRMILKILDFNTHLLSSGEMVTLEKFRIHVDEFERKHVFGATSSSVPKFPEEMNEMLR
;
A
#
# COMPACT_ATOMS: atom_id res chain seq x y z
N MET A 1 -14.79 21.69 -19.38
CA MET A 1 -13.52 20.98 -19.09
C MET A 1 -13.52 20.64 -17.62
N ALA A 2 -13.42 19.37 -17.26
CA ALA A 2 -13.48 18.96 -15.85
C ALA A 2 -12.23 19.48 -15.12
N LEU A 3 -12.43 20.19 -14.00
CA LEU A 3 -11.36 20.76 -13.16
C LEU A 3 -10.36 19.71 -12.63
N GLU A 4 -10.73 18.44 -12.69
CA GLU A 4 -10.05 17.31 -12.04
C GLU A 4 -8.74 16.89 -12.72
N GLN A 5 -8.55 17.19 -14.01
CA GLN A 5 -7.35 16.74 -14.74
C GLN A 5 -6.05 17.40 -14.24
N ASN A 6 -6.11 18.64 -13.74
CA ASN A 6 -4.93 19.39 -13.31
C ASN A 6 -4.68 19.36 -11.79
N LEU A 7 -5.51 18.68 -11.01
CA LEU A 7 -5.31 18.59 -9.57
C LEU A 7 -4.40 17.41 -9.22
N ILE A 8 -3.30 17.68 -8.50
CA ILE A 8 -2.47 16.67 -7.84
C ILE A 8 -2.52 16.97 -6.35
N LEU A 9 -3.06 16.04 -5.57
CA LEU A 9 -3.10 16.15 -4.11
C LEU A 9 -1.92 15.37 -3.53
N LEU A 10 -0.95 16.10 -2.97
CA LEU A 10 0.16 15.53 -2.24
C LEU A 10 -0.12 15.65 -0.73
N CYS A 11 0.36 14.69 0.06
CA CYS A 11 0.34 14.84 1.51
C CYS A 11 1.33 15.95 1.95
N LEU A 12 1.19 16.43 3.19
CA LEU A 12 2.01 17.53 3.72
C LEU A 12 3.53 17.33 3.53
N ILE A 13 4.01 16.09 3.64
CA ILE A 13 5.43 15.77 3.47
C ILE A 13 5.83 15.81 1.98
N CYS A 14 5.05 15.16 1.12
CA CYS A 14 5.34 15.12 -0.31
C CYS A 14 5.25 16.51 -0.95
N HIS A 15 4.29 17.33 -0.51
CA HIS A 15 4.17 18.71 -0.97
C HIS A 15 5.44 19.50 -0.63
N LYS A 16 5.90 19.42 0.62
CA LYS A 16 7.12 20.10 1.07
C LYS A 16 8.36 19.70 0.26
N ILE A 17 8.51 18.41 -0.07
CA ILE A 17 9.65 17.93 -0.87
C ILE A 17 9.61 18.51 -2.28
N VAL A 18 8.47 18.42 -2.95
CA VAL A 18 8.29 18.93 -4.32
C VAL A 18 8.52 20.44 -4.36
N ASP A 19 7.97 21.19 -3.40
CA ASP A 19 8.13 22.64 -3.31
C ASP A 19 9.59 23.05 -3.01
N SER A 20 10.36 22.20 -2.32
CA SER A 20 11.76 22.50 -1.96
C SER A 20 12.75 22.20 -3.08
N GLU A 21 12.39 21.32 -4.02
CA GLU A 21 13.29 20.82 -5.08
C GLU A 21 12.60 20.81 -6.44
N GLU A 22 11.94 21.91 -6.83
CA GLU A 22 11.11 21.99 -8.04
C GLU A 22 11.81 21.46 -9.32
N GLY A 23 13.11 21.69 -9.46
CA GLY A 23 13.91 21.21 -10.59
C GLY A 23 14.04 19.69 -10.69
N ALA A 24 13.93 18.97 -9.57
CA ALA A 24 13.97 17.51 -9.53
C ALA A 24 12.59 16.88 -9.82
N TYR A 25 11.51 17.65 -9.69
CA TYR A 25 10.13 17.19 -9.86
C TYR A 25 9.39 17.97 -10.97
N PRO A 26 9.83 17.86 -12.24
CA PRO A 26 9.20 18.57 -13.33
C PRO A 26 7.74 18.12 -13.50
N VAL A 27 6.90 19.03 -14.01
CA VAL A 27 5.45 18.81 -14.20
C VAL A 27 5.13 17.50 -14.93
N GLU A 28 5.92 17.14 -15.94
CA GLU A 28 5.71 15.92 -16.72
C GLU A 28 5.96 14.64 -15.90
N LEU A 29 6.89 14.66 -14.95
CA LEU A 29 7.10 13.56 -14.00
C LEU A 29 5.90 13.43 -13.06
N LEU A 30 5.43 14.53 -12.50
CA LEU A 30 4.29 14.55 -11.58
C LEU A 30 2.99 14.08 -12.26
N LYS A 31 2.75 14.48 -13.52
CA LYS A 31 1.63 13.98 -14.33
C LYS A 31 1.74 12.48 -14.61
N LYS A 32 2.94 11.98 -14.93
CA LYS A 32 3.18 10.55 -15.12
C LYS A 32 2.89 9.76 -13.85
N TRP A 33 3.30 10.28 -12.69
CA TRP A 33 2.99 9.68 -11.39
C TRP A 33 1.49 9.66 -11.10
N LYS A 34 0.79 10.77 -11.34
CA LYS A 34 -0.67 10.84 -11.23
C LYS A 34 -1.33 9.79 -12.12
N SER A 35 -1.02 9.76 -13.42
CA SER A 35 -1.63 8.82 -14.37
C SER A 35 -1.32 7.36 -14.01
N SER A 36 -0.08 7.05 -13.58
CA SER A 36 0.28 5.70 -13.14
C SER A 36 -0.47 5.31 -11.86
N HIS A 37 -0.64 6.25 -10.94
CA HIS A 37 -1.40 6.07 -9.72
C HIS A 37 -2.89 5.85 -10.01
N GLU A 38 -3.50 6.70 -10.82
CA GLU A 38 -4.90 6.59 -11.26
C GLU A 38 -5.15 5.31 -12.03
N ALA A 39 -4.26 4.91 -12.96
CA ALA A 39 -4.38 3.66 -13.69
C ALA A 39 -4.36 2.46 -12.73
N ARG A 40 -3.42 2.46 -11.77
CA ARG A 40 -3.30 1.41 -10.76
C ARG A 40 -4.48 1.40 -9.78
N ILE A 41 -5.01 2.57 -9.44
CA ILE A 41 -6.21 2.69 -8.62
C ILE A 41 -7.46 2.32 -9.42
N SER A 42 -7.54 2.59 -10.73
CA SER A 42 -8.71 2.25 -11.57
C SER A 42 -8.82 0.75 -11.82
N THR A 43 -7.68 0.07 -12.01
CA THR A 43 -7.61 -1.40 -12.04
C THR A 43 -7.93 -2.00 -10.67
N ALA A 44 -7.64 -1.27 -9.59
CA ALA A 44 -8.03 -1.62 -8.24
C ALA A 44 -9.48 -1.19 -7.88
N PHE A 45 -10.11 -0.24 -8.57
CA PHE A 45 -11.50 0.15 -8.30
C PHE A 45 -12.51 -0.91 -8.73
N GLY A 46 -12.06 -2.04 -9.30
CA GLY A 46 -12.76 -3.32 -9.25
C GLY A 46 -12.82 -3.93 -7.84
N ALA A 47 -12.93 -3.12 -6.77
CA ALA A 47 -13.45 -3.58 -5.49
C ALA A 47 -14.95 -3.84 -5.64
N CYS A 48 -15.27 -4.83 -6.47
CA CYS A 48 -16.61 -5.33 -6.66
C CYS A 48 -16.95 -6.20 -5.44
N SER A 49 -18.23 -6.22 -5.08
CA SER A 49 -18.76 -7.39 -4.39
C SER A 49 -18.56 -8.58 -5.31
N PHE A 50 -17.94 -9.63 -4.80
CA PHE A 50 -17.80 -10.91 -5.46
C PHE A 50 -18.93 -11.82 -5.00
N ASP A 51 -19.35 -12.72 -5.88
CA ASP A 51 -20.35 -13.73 -5.56
C ASP A 51 -19.72 -14.95 -4.87
N ARG A 52 -18.41 -15.15 -5.09
CA ARG A 52 -17.67 -16.34 -4.64
C ARG A 52 -16.41 -16.00 -3.89
N ARG A 53 -16.11 -16.80 -2.85
CA ARG A 53 -14.89 -16.68 -2.04
C ARG A 53 -13.62 -16.82 -2.90
N GLU A 54 -13.62 -17.69 -3.91
CA GLU A 54 -12.46 -17.89 -4.77
C GLU A 54 -12.09 -16.65 -5.59
N GLU A 55 -13.10 -15.90 -6.07
CA GLU A 55 -12.92 -14.68 -6.85
C GLU A 55 -12.31 -13.57 -5.98
N ALA A 56 -12.88 -13.36 -4.79
CA ALA A 56 -12.37 -12.42 -3.80
C ALA A 56 -10.94 -12.81 -3.35
N ARG A 57 -10.68 -14.10 -3.13
CA ARG A 57 -9.34 -14.61 -2.76
C ARG A 57 -8.33 -14.36 -3.87
N SER A 58 -8.69 -14.60 -5.13
CA SER A 58 -7.81 -14.36 -6.28
C SER A 58 -7.39 -12.88 -6.38
N ALA A 59 -8.36 -11.97 -6.24
CA ALA A 59 -8.11 -10.53 -6.21
C ALA A 59 -7.19 -10.16 -5.02
N LEU A 60 -7.51 -10.63 -3.82
CA LEU A 60 -6.72 -10.41 -2.61
C LEU A 60 -5.26 -10.88 -2.76
N GLN A 61 -5.06 -12.08 -3.30
CA GLN A 61 -3.74 -12.70 -3.46
C GLN A 61 -2.83 -11.95 -4.43
N SER A 62 -3.39 -11.21 -5.39
CA SER A 62 -2.58 -10.38 -6.29
C SER A 62 -1.81 -9.28 -5.52
N PHE A 63 -2.48 -8.61 -4.58
CA PHE A 63 -1.89 -7.56 -3.74
C PHE A 63 -0.96 -8.13 -2.67
N LEU A 64 -1.36 -9.22 -2.00
CA LEU A 64 -0.52 -9.89 -1.00
C LEU A 64 0.81 -10.37 -1.60
N ARG A 65 0.77 -10.95 -2.80
CA ARG A 65 1.98 -11.39 -3.52
C ARG A 65 2.88 -10.22 -3.90
N SER A 66 2.30 -9.14 -4.41
CA SER A 66 3.05 -7.91 -4.74
C SER A 66 3.74 -7.33 -3.50
N ASN A 67 3.04 -7.31 -2.36
CA ASN A 67 3.60 -6.88 -1.08
C ASN A 67 4.75 -7.77 -0.63
N ARG A 68 4.55 -9.09 -0.68
CA ARG A 68 5.56 -10.07 -0.27
C ARG A 68 6.85 -9.93 -1.06
N VAL A 69 6.76 -9.92 -2.39
CA VAL A 69 7.95 -9.77 -3.27
C VAL A 69 8.67 -8.45 -2.98
N THR A 70 7.92 -7.35 -2.82
CA THR A 70 8.50 -6.04 -2.53
C THR A 70 9.21 -6.03 -1.17
N PHE A 71 8.60 -6.63 -0.15
CA PHE A 71 9.17 -6.72 1.19
C PHE A 71 10.42 -7.61 1.23
N GLU A 72 10.40 -8.77 0.56
CA GLU A 72 11.56 -9.67 0.50
C GLU A 72 12.73 -9.03 -0.28
N THR A 73 12.43 -8.28 -1.35
CA THR A 73 13.45 -7.66 -2.22
C THR A 73 14.08 -6.41 -1.62
N PHE A 74 13.28 -5.55 -0.98
CA PHE A 74 13.74 -4.21 -0.54
C PHE A 74 13.62 -3.99 0.97
N GLY A 75 13.02 -4.93 1.70
CA GLY A 75 12.76 -4.76 3.11
C GLY A 75 14.03 -4.79 3.98
N PRO A 76 13.88 -4.58 5.30
CA PRO A 76 14.99 -4.46 6.24
C PRO A 76 15.92 -5.68 6.35
N HIS A 77 15.49 -6.82 5.82
CA HIS A 77 16.25 -8.09 5.84
C HIS A 77 16.64 -8.57 4.44
N SER A 78 16.43 -7.74 3.41
CA SER A 78 16.88 -8.02 2.05
C SER A 78 18.40 -8.08 1.96
N GLU A 79 18.93 -8.76 0.93
CA GLU A 79 20.37 -8.86 0.69
C GLU A 79 21.03 -7.48 0.60
N THR A 80 20.40 -6.54 -0.10
CA THR A 80 20.91 -5.17 -0.26
C THR A 80 20.95 -4.40 1.07
N ALA A 81 20.02 -4.66 2.00
CA ALA A 81 19.99 -4.00 3.30
C ALA A 81 21.21 -4.30 4.18
N TRP A 82 21.94 -5.39 3.92
CA TRP A 82 23.16 -5.73 4.65
C TRP A 82 24.39 -4.95 4.19
N ASN A 83 24.32 -4.23 3.06
CA ASN A 83 25.38 -3.36 2.59
C ASN A 83 25.23 -1.96 3.21
N PRO A 84 26.12 -1.53 4.13
CA PRO A 84 26.02 -0.25 4.82
C PRO A 84 26.20 0.97 3.90
N LEU A 85 26.76 0.77 2.70
CA LEU A 85 26.99 1.82 1.71
C LEU A 85 25.88 1.89 0.66
N SER A 86 24.86 1.03 0.75
CA SER A 86 23.74 1.03 -0.19
C SER A 86 22.70 2.10 0.16
N ASP A 87 21.88 2.43 -0.83
CA ASP A 87 20.68 3.26 -0.70
C ASP A 87 19.43 2.46 -0.28
N ALA A 88 19.61 1.23 0.25
CA ALA A 88 18.52 0.30 0.57
C ALA A 88 17.44 0.90 1.48
N VAL A 89 17.82 1.72 2.47
CA VAL A 89 16.86 2.38 3.36
C VAL A 89 15.96 3.36 2.61
N GLU A 90 16.52 4.12 1.67
CA GLU A 90 15.75 5.09 0.91
C GLU A 90 14.89 4.40 -0.15
N ILE A 91 15.43 3.39 -0.83
CA ILE A 91 14.65 2.53 -1.73
C ILE A 91 13.48 1.90 -0.97
N TRP A 92 13.71 1.35 0.23
CA TRP A 92 12.65 0.78 1.05
C TRP A 92 11.54 1.79 1.35
N ARG A 93 11.90 3.01 1.76
CA ARG A 93 10.93 4.08 2.04
C ARG A 93 10.10 4.43 0.80
N VAL A 94 10.72 4.52 -0.37
CA VAL A 94 10.01 4.75 -1.64
C VAL A 94 9.06 3.59 -1.94
N ARG A 95 9.54 2.34 -1.87
CA ARG A 95 8.72 1.15 -2.17
C ARG A 95 7.56 0.95 -1.21
N VAL A 96 7.72 1.29 0.06
CA VAL A 96 6.62 1.29 1.03
C VAL A 96 5.49 2.22 0.59
N ARG A 97 5.84 3.46 0.20
CA ARG A 97 4.86 4.49 -0.21
C ARG A 97 4.22 4.17 -1.56
N GLU A 98 4.99 3.63 -2.50
CA GLU A 98 4.51 3.34 -3.85
C GLU A 98 3.72 2.02 -3.93
N VAL A 99 4.13 0.98 -3.20
CA VAL A 99 3.60 -0.38 -3.38
C VAL A 99 2.83 -0.85 -2.15
N ILE A 100 3.50 -0.98 -1.00
CA ILE A 100 2.94 -1.66 0.17
C ILE A 100 1.70 -0.95 0.71
N ILE A 101 1.79 0.36 0.95
CA ILE A 101 0.68 1.15 1.53
C ILE A 101 -0.55 1.14 0.61
N PRO A 102 -0.43 1.47 -0.69
CA PRO A 102 -1.58 1.42 -1.58
C PRO A 102 -2.20 0.02 -1.70
N ASN A 103 -1.38 -1.04 -1.73
CA ASN A 103 -1.86 -2.42 -1.77
C ASN A 103 -2.59 -2.81 -0.47
N ASN A 104 -2.06 -2.41 0.69
CA ASN A 104 -2.70 -2.63 1.98
C ASN A 104 -4.10 -1.98 2.06
N ARG A 105 -4.22 -0.72 1.62
CA ARG A 105 -5.51 -0.05 1.51
C ARG A 105 -6.47 -0.78 0.58
N MET A 106 -5.95 -1.32 -0.51
CA MET A 106 -6.76 -2.06 -1.46
C MET A 106 -7.23 -3.42 -0.93
N ILE A 107 -6.36 -4.11 -0.18
CA ILE A 107 -6.73 -5.34 0.55
C ILE A 107 -7.88 -5.05 1.52
N LEU A 108 -7.79 -3.98 2.32
CA LEU A 108 -8.87 -3.58 3.22
C LEU A 108 -10.17 -3.33 2.46
N LYS A 109 -10.13 -2.58 1.35
CA LYS A 109 -11.32 -2.35 0.52
C LYS A 109 -11.94 -3.66 0.02
N ILE A 110 -11.15 -4.58 -0.54
CA ILE A 110 -11.67 -5.88 -1.02
C ILE A 110 -12.39 -6.60 0.12
N LEU A 111 -11.76 -6.69 1.29
CA LEU A 111 -12.33 -7.40 2.42
C LEU A 111 -13.59 -6.71 2.96
N ASP A 112 -13.59 -5.38 3.05
CA ASP A 112 -14.72 -4.57 3.53
C ASP A 112 -15.95 -4.72 2.61
N PHE A 113 -15.77 -4.69 1.29
CA PHE A 113 -16.85 -4.90 0.32
C PHE A 113 -17.35 -6.35 0.27
N ASN A 114 -16.59 -7.30 0.81
CA ASN A 114 -16.86 -8.73 0.75
C ASN A 114 -17.01 -9.37 2.13
N THR A 115 -17.36 -8.57 3.14
CA THR A 115 -17.58 -9.05 4.51
C THR A 115 -18.64 -10.14 4.60
N HIS A 116 -19.64 -10.15 3.72
CA HIS A 116 -20.65 -11.20 3.61
C HIS A 116 -20.07 -12.57 3.23
N LEU A 117 -18.88 -12.60 2.62
CA LEU A 117 -18.16 -13.82 2.30
C LEU A 117 -17.24 -14.29 3.43
N LEU A 118 -16.99 -13.49 4.46
CA LEU A 118 -16.03 -13.78 5.53
C LEU A 118 -16.67 -14.58 6.66
N SER A 119 -15.92 -15.53 7.20
CA SER A 119 -16.24 -16.20 8.47
C SER A 119 -15.96 -15.30 9.66
N SER A 120 -16.49 -15.66 10.83
CA SER A 120 -16.26 -14.93 12.08
C SER A 120 -14.76 -14.81 12.43
N GLY A 121 -13.97 -15.85 12.17
CA GLY A 121 -12.51 -15.82 12.37
C GLY A 121 -11.80 -14.87 11.41
N GLU A 122 -12.22 -14.85 10.15
CA GLU A 122 -11.67 -13.95 9.13
C GLU A 122 -12.02 -12.48 9.40
N MET A 123 -13.19 -12.20 9.97
CA MET A 123 -13.57 -10.86 10.42
C MET A 123 -12.64 -10.35 11.52
N VAL A 124 -12.20 -11.22 12.45
CA VAL A 124 -11.20 -10.86 13.46
C VAL A 124 -9.84 -10.58 12.81
N THR A 125 -9.44 -11.39 11.83
CA THR A 125 -8.20 -11.19 11.07
C THR A 125 -8.22 -9.87 10.29
N LEU A 126 -9.35 -9.50 9.68
CA LEU A 126 -9.54 -8.22 9.01
C LEU A 126 -9.26 -7.05 9.96
N GLU A 127 -9.82 -7.07 11.17
CA GLU A 127 -9.60 -5.98 12.12
C GLU A 127 -8.15 -5.93 12.65
N LYS A 128 -7.50 -7.07 12.89
CA LYS A 128 -6.05 -7.10 13.18
C LYS A 128 -5.24 -6.47 12.03
N PHE A 129 -5.61 -6.79 10.79
CA PHE A 129 -4.94 -6.24 9.61
C PHE A 129 -5.18 -4.73 9.49
N ARG A 130 -6.39 -4.23 9.79
CA ARG A 130 -6.69 -2.79 9.79
C ARG A 130 -5.77 -2.02 10.74
N ILE A 131 -5.61 -2.52 11.98
CA ILE A 131 -4.68 -1.92 12.96
C ILE A 131 -3.24 -1.96 12.43
N HIS A 132 -2.82 -3.07 11.84
CA HIS A 132 -1.50 -3.16 11.21
C HIS A 132 -1.30 -2.10 10.11
N VAL A 133 -2.26 -1.94 9.21
CA VAL A 133 -2.20 -0.95 8.12
C VAL A 133 -2.10 0.46 8.67
N ASP A 134 -2.95 0.81 9.64
CA ASP A 134 -2.98 2.16 10.24
C ASP A 134 -1.64 2.49 10.90
N GLU A 135 -1.10 1.60 11.73
CA GLU A 135 0.17 1.82 12.43
C GLU A 135 1.37 1.81 11.48
N PHE A 136 1.33 0.97 10.44
CA PHE A 136 2.36 0.93 9.41
C PHE A 136 2.38 2.25 8.61
N GLU A 137 1.22 2.78 8.24
CA GLU A 137 1.09 4.08 7.58
C GLU A 137 1.53 5.23 8.50
N ARG A 138 1.15 5.22 9.78
CA ARG A 138 1.62 6.22 10.75
C ARG A 138 3.13 6.32 10.83
N LYS A 139 3.80 5.17 10.86
CA LYS A 139 5.26 5.12 10.87
C LYS A 139 5.88 5.65 9.58
N HIS A 140 5.40 5.17 8.43
CA HIS A 140 6.07 5.39 7.14
C HIS A 140 5.63 6.65 6.39
N VAL A 141 4.46 7.19 6.70
CA VAL A 141 3.91 8.41 6.10
C VAL A 141 3.97 9.59 7.04
N PHE A 142 3.69 9.40 8.34
CA PHE A 142 3.62 10.50 9.31
C PHE A 142 4.83 10.60 10.24
N GLY A 143 5.79 9.68 10.11
CA GLY A 143 7.01 9.68 10.91
C GLY A 143 6.79 9.40 12.41
N ALA A 144 5.64 8.82 12.77
CA ALA A 144 5.33 8.51 14.16
C ALA A 144 6.24 7.39 14.68
N THR A 145 6.88 7.61 15.83
CA THR A 145 7.66 6.60 16.54
C THR A 145 6.78 5.89 17.56
N SER A 146 6.20 4.76 17.16
CA SER A 146 5.51 3.82 18.05
C SER A 146 6.46 2.68 18.42
N SER A 147 6.57 2.37 19.71
CA SER A 147 7.40 1.27 20.24
C SER A 147 6.74 -0.10 20.08
N SER A 148 5.43 -0.14 19.78
CA SER A 148 4.64 -1.37 19.65
C SER A 148 3.77 -1.31 18.40
N VAL A 149 4.41 -1.42 17.23
CA VAL A 149 3.70 -1.53 15.96
C VAL A 149 3.32 -3.00 15.72
N PRO A 150 2.03 -3.33 15.58
CA PRO A 150 1.61 -4.69 15.27
C PRO A 150 2.19 -5.14 13.93
N LYS A 151 2.71 -6.36 13.90
CA LYS A 151 3.21 -6.99 12.69
C LYS A 151 2.04 -7.41 11.78
N PHE A 152 2.38 -7.73 10.54
CA PHE A 152 1.44 -8.33 9.61
C PHE A 152 0.85 -9.62 10.23
N PRO A 153 -0.49 -9.77 10.28
CA PRO A 153 -1.12 -10.99 10.79
C PRO A 153 -0.98 -12.12 9.76
N GLU A 154 -0.29 -13.20 10.13
CA GLU A 154 -0.04 -14.35 9.25
C GLU A 154 -1.32 -15.03 8.77
N GLU A 155 -2.40 -14.92 9.55
CA GLU A 155 -3.73 -15.41 9.18
C GLU A 155 -4.26 -14.76 7.89
N MET A 156 -3.73 -13.61 7.47
CA MET A 156 -4.06 -12.99 6.18
C MET A 156 -3.73 -13.88 4.97
N ASN A 157 -2.74 -14.78 5.10
CA ASN A 157 -2.39 -15.73 4.04
C ASN A 157 -3.50 -16.78 3.81
N GLU A 158 -4.36 -16.98 4.82
CA GLU A 158 -5.43 -17.97 4.85
C GLU A 158 -6.82 -17.35 4.56
N MET A 159 -6.91 -16.03 4.41
CA MET A 159 -8.18 -15.33 4.15
C MET A 159 -8.89 -15.79 2.88
N LEU A 160 -10.18 -16.10 2.98
CA LEU A 160 -11.06 -16.57 1.90
C LEU A 160 -10.67 -17.93 1.33
N ARG A 161 -9.88 -18.75 2.07
CA ARG A 161 -9.53 -20.12 1.68
C ARG A 161 -10.73 -21.05 1.70
#